data_AF-A0A366W4H2-F1
#
_entry.id   AF-A0A366W4H2-F1
#
_cell.length_a   1.000
_cell.length_b   1.000
_cell.length_c   1.000
_cell.angle_alpha   90.00
_cell.angle_beta   90.00
_cell.angle_gamma   90.00
#
_symmetry.space_group_name_H-M   'P 1'
#
loop_
_entity.id
_entity.type
_entity.pdbx_description
1 polymer ?
#
loop_
_entity_poly.entity_id
_entity_poly.type
_entity_poly.pdbx_seq_one_letter_code
_entity_poly.pdbx_strand_id
1 'polypeptide(L)'
;MEVEAAIPEGGQGQFEFNLLHIDDALLAADHAVYFKQIVKTCARKHDLSASFMAKPFLENSGCEFHVHFSLLDAVGRNVFDDGTEAGTPLMKHPVAGLIDSMAEMTLFFCAASEFLPPYGTGQFRTHQSAMGI
;
A
#
# COMPACT_ATOMS: atom_id res chain seq x y z
N MET A 1 5.71 16.08 -2.21
CA MET A 1 5.79 14.67 -2.63
C MET A 1 7.18 14.37 -3.13
N GLU A 2 7.91 13.52 -2.40
CA GLU A 2 9.26 13.08 -2.74
C GLU A 2 9.26 11.56 -2.88
N VAL A 3 10.00 11.05 -3.87
CA VAL A 3 10.15 9.62 -4.14
C VAL A 3 11.51 9.20 -3.61
N GLU A 4 11.52 8.26 -2.67
CA GLU A 4 12.74 7.72 -2.08
C GLU A 4 13.36 6.64 -2.96
N ALA A 5 12.52 5.76 -3.50
CA ALA A 5 12.98 4.64 -4.32
C ALA A 5 12.00 4.32 -5.46
N ALA A 6 12.54 3.75 -6.52
CA ALA A 6 11.79 3.18 -7.64
C ALA A 6 12.43 1.84 -8.01
N ILE A 7 11.69 0.74 -7.84
CA ILE A 7 12.22 -0.62 -7.87
C ILE A 7 11.39 -1.46 -8.85
N PRO A 8 12.02 -2.21 -9.77
CA PRO A 8 11.29 -3.19 -10.58
C PRO A 8 10.89 -4.39 -9.72
N GLU A 9 9.65 -4.82 -9.88
CA GLU A 9 9.05 -5.91 -9.09
C GLU A 9 8.93 -7.22 -9.89
N GLY A 10 8.48 -8.28 -9.22
CA GLY A 10 8.43 -9.63 -9.80
C GLY A 10 7.49 -9.79 -11.02
N GLY A 11 6.50 -8.91 -11.18
CA GLY A 11 5.59 -8.91 -12.32
C GLY A 11 6.16 -8.24 -13.56
N GLN A 12 5.75 -8.70 -14.76
CA GLN A 12 6.18 -8.08 -16.01
C GLN A 12 5.69 -6.62 -16.10
N GLY A 13 6.63 -5.67 -16.20
CA GLY A 13 6.32 -4.25 -16.25
C GLY A 13 5.80 -3.68 -14.92
N GLN A 14 5.99 -4.41 -13.82
CA GLN A 14 5.61 -3.98 -12.48
C GLN A 14 6.76 -3.18 -11.84
N PHE A 15 6.39 -2.09 -11.19
CA PHE A 15 7.32 -1.23 -10.46
C PHE A 15 6.70 -0.82 -9.12
N GLU A 16 7.52 -0.82 -8.08
CA GLU A 16 7.22 -0.21 -6.79
C GLU A 16 7.88 1.16 -6.70
N PHE A 17 7.17 2.10 -6.09
CA PHE A 17 7.70 3.42 -5.77
C PHE A 17 7.42 3.73 -4.31
N ASN A 18 8.48 4.02 -3.55
CA ASN A 18 8.39 4.37 -2.15
C ASN A 18 8.34 5.89 -2.05
N LEU A 19 7.27 6.41 -1.47
CA LEU A 19 7.15 7.83 -1.17
C LEU A 19 7.77 8.10 0.19
N LEU A 20 8.48 9.23 0.33
CA LEU A 20 9.12 9.61 1.58
C LEU A 20 8.09 9.69 2.72
N HIS A 21 8.41 9.04 3.86
CA HIS A 21 7.60 9.10 5.07
C HIS A 21 7.59 10.51 5.67
N ILE A 22 6.39 10.99 6.07
CA ILE A 22 6.21 12.33 6.65
C ILE A 22 5.29 12.27 7.88
N ASP A 23 5.35 13.30 8.72
CA ASP A 23 4.58 13.43 9.96
C ASP A 23 3.17 14.02 9.78
N ASP A 24 2.76 14.31 8.54
CA ASP A 24 1.42 14.73 8.17
C ASP A 24 0.70 13.61 7.39
N ALA A 25 -0.16 12.87 8.10
CA ALA A 25 -0.90 11.74 7.53
C ALA A 25 -1.89 12.16 6.42
N LEU A 26 -2.47 13.36 6.49
CA LEU A 26 -3.40 13.83 5.47
C LEU A 26 -2.64 14.20 4.19
N LEU A 27 -1.53 14.91 4.34
CA LEU A 27 -0.65 15.23 3.21
C LEU A 27 -0.05 13.96 2.58
N ALA A 28 0.26 12.93 3.38
CA ALA A 28 0.72 11.65 2.88
C ALA A 28 -0.36 10.94 2.03
N ALA A 29 -1.63 11.01 2.44
CA ALA A 29 -2.75 10.49 1.66
C ALA A 29 -2.93 11.27 0.34
N ASP A 30 -2.81 12.60 0.37
CA ASP A 30 -2.83 13.43 -0.84
C ASP A 30 -1.69 13.07 -1.79
N HIS A 31 -0.49 12.85 -1.27
CA HIS A 31 0.66 12.39 -2.05
C HIS A 31 0.36 11.06 -2.77
N ALA A 32 -0.25 10.07 -2.10
CA ALA A 32 -0.60 8.81 -2.73
C ALA A 32 -1.60 8.98 -3.89
N VAL A 33 -2.62 9.83 -3.72
CA VAL A 33 -3.59 10.14 -4.78
C VAL A 33 -2.92 10.85 -5.96
N TYR A 34 -2.12 11.89 -5.69
CA TYR A 34 -1.41 12.62 -6.73
C TYR A 34 -0.39 11.75 -7.45
N PHE A 35 0.31 10.87 -6.73
CA PHE A 35 1.24 9.92 -7.32
C PHE A 35 0.55 9.02 -8.36
N LYS A 36 -0.58 8.40 -8.00
CA LYS A 36 -1.40 7.59 -8.94
C LYS A 36 -1.77 8.38 -10.19
N GLN A 37 -2.16 9.65 -10.04
CA GLN A 37 -2.53 10.51 -11.17
C GLN A 37 -1.33 10.89 -12.05
N ILE A 38 -0.19 11.20 -11.44
CA ILE A 38 1.06 11.56 -12.12
C ILE A 38 1.55 10.37 -12.94
N VAL A 39 1.62 9.16 -12.35
CA VAL A 39 2.05 7.95 -13.06
C VAL A 39 1.14 7.66 -14.26
N LYS A 40 -0.19 7.67 -14.06
CA LYS A 40 -1.14 7.48 -15.16
C LYS A 40 -0.98 8.52 -16.25
N THR A 41 -0.70 9.77 -15.90
CA THR A 41 -0.52 10.85 -16.87
C THR A 41 0.80 10.74 -17.62
N CYS A 42 1.88 10.37 -16.92
CA CYS A 42 3.18 10.10 -17.51
C CYS A 42 3.10 8.96 -18.52
N ALA A 43 2.52 7.82 -18.13
CA ALA A 43 2.31 6.68 -19.03
C ALA A 43 1.58 7.10 -20.32
N ARG A 44 0.47 7.84 -20.20
CA ARG A 44 -0.28 8.33 -21.37
C ARG A 44 0.54 9.25 -22.28
N LYS A 45 1.44 10.07 -21.74
CA LYS A 45 2.32 10.93 -22.54
C LYS A 45 3.36 10.14 -23.36
N HIS A 46 3.61 8.89 -22.99
CA HIS A 46 4.53 8.00 -23.66
C HIS A 46 3.81 6.87 -24.43
N ASP A 47 2.53 7.05 -24.76
CA ASP A 47 1.68 6.05 -25.43
C ASP A 47 1.57 4.71 -24.67
N LEU A 48 1.73 4.75 -23.34
CA LEU A 48 1.58 3.62 -22.43
C LEU A 48 0.32 3.77 -21.55
N SER A 49 -0.07 2.68 -20.90
CA SER A 49 -1.10 2.66 -19.86
C SER A 49 -0.53 2.15 -18.55
N ALA A 50 -0.83 2.84 -17.44
CA ALA A 50 -0.48 2.39 -16.10
C ALA A 50 -1.74 1.92 -15.36
N SER A 51 -1.67 0.70 -14.82
CA SER A 51 -2.72 0.10 -13.99
C SER A 51 -2.26 0.01 -12.55
N PHE A 52 -3.19 0.26 -11.62
CA PHE A 52 -3.00 0.07 -10.19
C PHE A 52 -3.93 -1.03 -9.66
N MET A 53 -4.46 -1.85 -10.57
CA MET A 53 -5.33 -2.95 -10.22
C MET A 53 -4.57 -3.94 -9.36
N ALA A 54 -5.22 -4.47 -8.32
CA ALA A 54 -4.60 -5.45 -7.43
C ALA A 54 -4.12 -6.69 -8.20
N LYS A 55 -4.83 -7.08 -9.26
CA LYS A 55 -4.47 -8.23 -10.11
C LYS A 55 -4.76 -7.91 -11.58
N PRO A 56 -3.85 -7.21 -12.29
CA PRO A 56 -4.08 -6.81 -13.68
C PRO A 56 -3.94 -8.00 -14.65
N PHE A 57 -3.11 -8.99 -14.31
CA PHE A 57 -2.92 -10.22 -15.06
C PHE A 57 -3.01 -11.41 -14.11
N LEU A 58 -3.71 -12.48 -14.51
CA LEU A 58 -3.97 -13.63 -13.64
C LEU A 58 -2.68 -14.40 -13.33
N GLU A 59 -1.78 -14.46 -14.31
CA GLU A 59 -0.56 -15.27 -14.30
C GLU A 59 0.64 -14.56 -13.66
N ASN A 60 0.60 -13.24 -13.49
CA ASN A 60 1.70 -12.45 -12.93
C ASN A 60 1.45 -12.06 -11.46
N SER A 61 2.46 -11.55 -10.76
CA SER A 61 2.30 -10.95 -9.43
C SER A 61 1.24 -9.85 -9.40
N GLY A 62 0.55 -9.71 -8.28
CA GLY A 62 -0.41 -8.63 -8.05
C GLY A 62 0.28 -7.33 -7.66
N CYS A 63 -0.44 -6.21 -7.77
CA CYS A 63 -0.02 -4.93 -7.22
C CYS A 63 -0.60 -4.76 -5.81
N GLU A 64 0.22 -4.27 -4.90
CA GLU A 64 -0.17 -4.03 -3.50
C GLU A 64 0.03 -2.56 -3.14
N PHE A 65 -0.52 -2.16 -1.99
CA PHE A 65 -0.37 -0.81 -1.46
C PHE A 65 -0.14 -0.92 0.05
N HIS A 66 1.14 -0.94 0.44
CA HIS A 66 1.53 -1.00 1.84
C HIS A 66 1.52 0.40 2.45
N VAL A 67 1.08 0.50 3.70
CA VAL A 67 1.06 1.76 4.45
C VAL A 67 1.90 1.58 5.70
N HIS A 68 3.02 2.28 5.74
CA HIS A 68 3.83 2.41 6.96
C HIS A 68 3.29 3.58 7.77
N PHE A 69 3.09 3.38 9.08
CA PHE A 69 2.62 4.44 9.97
C PHE A 69 3.37 4.39 11.29
N SER A 70 3.53 5.57 11.89
CA SER A 70 4.10 5.76 13.21
C SER A 70 3.17 6.65 14.04
N LEU A 71 3.34 6.62 15.36
CA LEU A 71 2.63 7.51 16.26
C LEU A 71 3.64 8.42 16.96
N LEU A 72 3.48 9.72 16.80
CA LEU A 72 4.34 10.72 17.44
C LEU A 72 3.66 11.29 18.68
N ASP A 73 4.43 11.52 19.74
CA ASP A 73 3.97 12.27 20.90
C ASP A 73 3.97 13.80 20.65
N ALA A 74 3.53 14.57 21.65
CA ALA A 74 3.44 16.03 21.54
C ALA A 74 4.78 16.75 21.33
N VAL A 75 5.91 16.06 21.50
CA VAL A 75 7.26 16.60 21.25
C VAL A 75 7.93 15.95 20.03
N GLY A 76 7.17 15.21 19.22
CA GLY A 76 7.61 14.63 17.96
C GLY A 76 8.35 13.30 18.07
N ARG A 77 8.34 12.63 19.23
CA ARG A 77 9.02 11.33 19.40
C ARG A 77 8.11 10.19 18.95
N ASN A 78 8.66 9.25 18.18
CA ASN A 78 7.96 8.02 17.81
C ASN A 78 7.76 7.14 19.05
N VAL A 79 6.51 6.99 19.48
CA VAL A 79 6.18 6.19 20.69
C VAL A 79 6.15 4.69 20.43
N PHE A 80 6.30 4.26 19.18
CA PHE A 80 6.48 2.84 18.84
C PHE A 80 7.94 2.41 18.88
N ASP A 81 8.89 3.35 18.85
CA ASP A 81 10.31 3.06 18.80
C ASP A 81 10.93 3.02 20.20
N ASP A 82 11.61 1.91 20.53
CA ASP A 82 12.44 1.77 21.73
C ASP A 82 13.92 1.53 21.41
N GLY A 83 14.30 1.70 20.13
CA GLY A 83 15.65 1.44 19.62
C GLY A 83 15.93 -0.03 19.32
N THR A 84 14.93 -0.92 19.42
CA THR A 84 15.05 -2.34 19.09
C THR A 84 14.10 -2.74 17.97
N GLU A 85 14.34 -3.88 17.34
CA GLU A 85 13.43 -4.44 16.31
C GLU A 85 12.03 -4.77 16.86
N ALA A 86 11.88 -4.92 18.18
CA ALA A 86 10.61 -5.29 18.79
C ALA A 86 9.66 -4.09 18.95
N GLY A 87 10.21 -2.88 19.02
CA GLY A 87 9.48 -1.67 19.37
C GLY A 87 8.92 -1.68 20.80
N THR A 88 8.27 -0.58 21.17
CA THR A 88 7.68 -0.43 22.51
C THR A 88 6.51 -1.41 22.74
N PRO A 89 6.20 -1.77 23.99
CA PRO A 89 4.97 -2.51 24.31
C PRO A 89 3.70 -1.79 23.81
N LEU A 90 3.74 -0.46 23.70
CA LEU A 90 2.63 0.35 23.21
C LEU A 90 2.28 0.02 21.75
N MET A 91 3.27 -0.30 20.91
CA MET A 91 3.09 -0.67 19.49
C MET A 91 2.17 -1.89 19.31
N LYS A 92 2.07 -2.77 20.30
CA LYS A 92 1.23 -3.98 20.22
C LYS A 92 -0.26 -3.65 20.21
N HIS A 93 -0.67 -2.53 20.80
CA HIS A 93 -2.08 -2.13 20.85
C HIS A 93 -2.67 -1.77 19.48
N PRO A 94 -2.07 -0.88 18.67
CA PRO A 94 -2.57 -0.60 17.33
C PRO A 94 -2.51 -1.84 16.44
N VAL A 95 -1.48 -2.68 16.55
CA VAL A 95 -1.40 -3.97 15.83
C VAL A 95 -2.58 -4.87 16.18
N ALA A 96 -2.89 -5.03 17.47
CA ALA A 96 -4.05 -5.82 17.90
C ALA A 96 -5.37 -5.25 17.37
N GLY A 97 -5.53 -3.92 17.36
CA GLY A 97 -6.70 -3.26 16.80
C GLY A 97 -6.84 -3.47 15.28
N LEU A 98 -5.73 -3.46 14.53
CA LEU A 98 -5.74 -3.77 13.09
C LEU A 98 -6.12 -5.22 12.82
N ILE A 99 -5.63 -6.16 13.63
CA ILE A 99 -5.99 -7.58 13.50
C ILE A 99 -7.48 -7.80 13.81
N ASP A 100 -7.98 -7.18 14.88
CA ASP A 100 -9.38 -7.30 15.30
C ASP A 100 -10.35 -6.72 14.25
N SER A 101 -9.96 -5.61 13.61
CA SER A 101 -10.77 -4.91 12.60
C SER A 101 -10.49 -5.34 11.15
N MET A 102 -9.65 -6.36 10.93
CA MET A 102 -9.13 -6.72 9.60
C MET A 102 -10.26 -7.07 8.61
N ALA A 103 -11.28 -7.79 9.09
CA ALA A 103 -12.40 -8.22 8.26
C ALA A 103 -13.21 -7.01 7.76
N GLU A 104 -13.49 -6.05 8.62
CA GLU A 104 -14.19 -4.82 8.27
C GLU A 104 -13.33 -3.92 7.38
N MET A 105 -12.04 -3.80 7.68
CA MET A 105 -11.09 -2.97 6.92
C MET A 105 -10.92 -3.45 5.48
N THR A 106 -11.13 -4.75 5.22
CA THR A 106 -11.14 -5.31 3.87
C THR A 106 -12.17 -4.61 2.97
N LEU A 107 -13.30 -4.14 3.51
CA LEU A 107 -14.30 -3.40 2.72
C LEU A 107 -13.79 -2.05 2.23
N PHE A 108 -12.89 -1.41 2.99
CA PHE A 108 -12.32 -0.11 2.65
C PHE A 108 -11.09 -0.26 1.75
N PHE A 109 -10.15 -1.14 2.11
CA PHE A 109 -8.87 -1.27 1.43
C PHE A 109 -8.88 -2.23 0.24
N CYS A 110 -9.85 -3.15 0.18
CA CYS A 110 -9.99 -4.12 -0.90
C CYS A 110 -11.30 -3.96 -1.68
N ALA A 111 -11.89 -2.76 -1.71
CA ALA A 111 -13.13 -2.50 -2.42
C ALA A 111 -13.01 -2.82 -3.93
N ALA A 112 -13.98 -3.57 -4.43
CA ALA A 112 -13.89 -4.47 -5.58
C ALA A 112 -13.79 -3.86 -7.00
N SER A 113 -13.55 -2.56 -7.20
CA SER A 113 -13.60 -1.97 -8.55
C SER A 113 -12.43 -2.36 -9.46
N GLU A 114 -11.35 -2.92 -8.91
CA GLU A 114 -10.13 -3.24 -9.65
C GLU A 114 -9.76 -4.75 -9.57
N PHE A 115 -10.69 -5.60 -9.10
CA PHE A 115 -10.46 -7.03 -8.81
C PHE A 115 -11.01 -8.01 -9.86
N LEU A 116 -11.87 -7.57 -10.78
CA LEU A 116 -12.50 -8.46 -11.76
C LEU A 116 -12.00 -8.14 -13.18
N PRO A 117 -11.32 -9.08 -13.86
CA PRO A 117 -11.20 -8.99 -15.31
C PRO A 117 -12.61 -9.09 -15.95
N PRO A 118 -12.84 -8.51 -17.13
CA PRO A 118 -14.17 -8.52 -17.78
C PRO A 118 -14.69 -9.92 -18.15
N TYR A 119 -13.89 -10.99 -17.99
CA TYR A 119 -14.28 -12.36 -18.32
C TYR A 119 -13.66 -13.38 -17.35
N GLY A 120 -14.50 -14.19 -16.69
CA GLY A 120 -14.11 -15.52 -16.22
C GLY A 120 -14.27 -15.77 -14.71
N THR A 121 -15.15 -16.72 -14.40
CA THR A 121 -15.28 -17.39 -13.10
C THR A 121 -14.00 -18.17 -12.78
N GLY A 122 -13.11 -17.60 -11.97
CA GLY A 122 -11.88 -18.23 -11.48
C GLY A 122 -11.84 -18.21 -9.95
N GLN A 123 -11.42 -19.33 -9.36
CA GLN A 123 -11.37 -19.59 -7.92
C GLN A 123 -10.83 -18.42 -7.08
N PHE A 124 -11.60 -18.02 -6.06
CA PHE A 124 -11.07 -17.28 -4.92
C PHE A 124 -10.00 -18.14 -4.24
N ARG A 125 -8.73 -17.82 -4.48
CA ARG A 125 -7.65 -18.20 -3.59
C ARG A 125 -7.33 -16.97 -2.76
N THR A 126 -7.68 -17.01 -1.47
CA THR A 126 -7.05 -16.16 -0.46
C THR A 126 -5.59 -16.59 -0.37
N HIS A 127 -4.76 -16.10 -1.29
CA HIS A 127 -3.35 -15.96 -0.99
C HIS A 127 -3.26 -14.84 0.04
N GLN A 128 -2.64 -15.13 1.17
CA GLN A 128 -2.39 -14.18 2.26
C GLN A 128 -2.09 -12.80 1.70
N SER A 129 -2.96 -11.83 2.01
CA SER A 129 -2.53 -10.45 2.15
C SER A 129 -1.56 -10.46 3.32
N ALA A 130 -0.26 -10.58 3.03
CA ALA A 130 0.77 -10.47 4.04
C ALA A 130 0.83 -9.00 4.44
N MET A 131 0.13 -8.66 5.53
CA MET A 131 0.45 -7.48 6.32
C MET A 131 1.76 -7.78 7.04
N GLY A 132 2.89 -7.45 6.42
CA GLY A 132 4.18 -7.39 7.08
C GLY A 132 4.25 -6.12 7.91
N ILE A 133 4.51 -6.25 9.20
CA ILE A 133 4.95 -5.15 10.07
C ILE A 133 6.45 -4.95 9.83
#